data_AF-A0A8F5GZR9-F1
#
_entry.id   AF-A0A8F5GZR9-F1
#
_cell.length_a   1.000
_cell.length_b   1.000
_cell.length_c   1.000
_cell.angle_alpha   90.00
_cell.angle_beta   90.00
_cell.angle_gamma   90.00
#
_symmetry.space_group_name_H-M   'P 1'
#
loop_
_entity.id
_entity.type
_entity.pdbx_description
1 polymer ?
#
loop_
_entity_poly.entity_id
_entity_poly.type
_entity_poly.pdbx_seq_one_letter_code
_entity_poly.pdbx_strand_id
1 'polypeptide(L)'
;MERILVEELNAEVEVPVSKEITIDGEVYKLIGRIDARKDNTIIEIKTSKSDVGIPREEHMLQLKIYINMLNASYGILLYITPDRITEFYVDTGITDDKLAELAQDYIYARHTPKHDWECKYCVFAKVCPHKVNVNEGKDAS
;
A
#
# COMPACT_ATOMS: atom_id res chain seq x y z
N MET A 1 -19.92 -0.96 -3.61
CA MET A 1 -18.72 -0.56 -4.37
C MET A 1 -18.30 -1.70 -5.29
N GLU A 2 -17.99 -2.88 -4.74
CA GLU A 2 -17.69 -4.11 -5.52
C GLU A 2 -18.66 -4.36 -6.67
N ARG A 3 -19.97 -4.25 -6.42
CA ARG A 3 -20.98 -4.43 -7.46
C ARG A 3 -20.76 -3.51 -8.68
N ILE A 4 -20.40 -2.24 -8.47
CA ILE A 4 -20.12 -1.30 -9.56
C ILE A 4 -18.86 -1.70 -10.31
N LEU A 5 -17.81 -2.14 -9.61
CA LEU A 5 -16.57 -2.60 -10.23
C LEU A 5 -16.81 -3.84 -11.12
N VAL A 6 -17.64 -4.76 -10.65
CA VAL A 6 -17.99 -5.96 -11.42
C VAL A 6 -18.92 -5.62 -12.59
N GLU A 7 -20.04 -4.93 -12.35
CA GLU A 7 -21.09 -4.71 -13.34
C GLU A 7 -20.69 -3.69 -14.42
N GLU A 8 -20.05 -2.58 -14.02
CA GLU A 8 -19.75 -1.48 -14.94
C GLU A 8 -18.34 -1.56 -15.53
N LEU A 9 -17.37 -2.08 -14.77
CA LEU A 9 -15.98 -2.17 -15.22
C LEU A 9 -15.58 -3.56 -15.69
N ASN A 10 -16.40 -4.60 -15.47
CA ASN A 10 -16.03 -5.99 -15.70
C ASN A 10 -14.69 -6.35 -15.02
N ALA A 11 -14.50 -5.84 -13.80
CA ALA A 11 -13.31 -6.09 -13.01
C ALA A 11 -13.49 -7.32 -12.11
N GLU A 12 -12.42 -8.07 -11.92
CA GLU A 12 -12.29 -9.06 -10.84
C GLU A 12 -12.09 -8.30 -9.52
N VAL A 13 -12.77 -8.69 -8.45
CA VAL A 13 -12.71 -8.00 -7.14
C VAL A 13 -12.14 -8.92 -6.05
N GLU A 14 -11.55 -8.32 -5.02
CA GLU A 14 -10.97 -9.02 -3.85
C GLU A 14 -9.99 -10.14 -4.24
N VAL A 15 -9.14 -9.87 -5.24
CA VAL A 15 -8.31 -10.90 -5.88
C VAL A 15 -7.13 -11.26 -4.97
N PRO A 16 -7.00 -12.51 -4.50
CA PRO A 16 -5.83 -12.95 -3.73
C PRO A 16 -4.61 -13.06 -4.64
N VAL A 17 -3.46 -12.57 -4.16
CA VAL A 17 -2.21 -12.55 -4.93
C VAL A 17 -1.05 -13.05 -4.08
N SER A 18 -0.04 -13.63 -4.74
CA SER A 18 1.20 -13.98 -4.08
C SER A 18 2.40 -13.93 -5.00
N LYS A 19 3.57 -13.60 -4.44
CA LYS A 19 4.87 -13.64 -5.11
C LYS A 19 5.90 -14.26 -4.19
N GLU A 20 6.74 -15.15 -4.71
CA GLU A 20 7.89 -15.67 -3.98
C GLU A 20 9.07 -14.70 -4.11
N ILE A 21 9.78 -14.47 -3.00
CA ILE A 21 10.99 -13.66 -2.94
C ILE A 21 12.05 -14.42 -2.15
N THR A 22 13.31 -14.34 -2.57
CA THR A 22 14.43 -14.97 -1.86
C THR A 22 15.18 -13.92 -1.07
N ILE A 23 15.30 -14.12 0.24
CA ILE A 23 16.00 -13.22 1.17
C ILE A 23 17.04 -14.05 1.92
N ASP A 24 18.31 -13.71 1.74
CA ASP A 24 19.44 -14.35 2.44
C ASP A 24 19.47 -15.89 2.30
N GLY A 25 19.04 -16.39 1.14
CA GLY A 25 18.99 -17.82 0.81
C GLY A 25 17.68 -18.52 1.18
N GLU A 26 16.80 -17.86 1.93
CA GLU A 26 15.48 -18.38 2.33
C GLU A 26 14.37 -17.88 1.41
N VAL A 27 13.39 -18.73 1.10
CA VAL A 27 12.25 -18.38 0.24
C VAL A 27 11.07 -17.93 1.10
N TYR A 28 10.62 -16.69 0.89
CA TYR A 28 9.45 -16.11 1.52
C TYR A 28 8.33 -15.95 0.51
N LYS A 29 7.08 -16.16 0.97
CA LYS A 29 5.89 -15.90 0.17
C LYS A 29 5.24 -14.59 0.59
N LEU A 30 5.37 -13.57 -0.26
CA LEU A 30 4.61 -12.33 -0.11
C LEU A 30 3.16 -12.58 -0.53
N ILE A 31 2.23 -12.26 0.35
CA ILE A 31 0.78 -12.44 0.13
C ILE A 31 0.07 -11.10 0.18
N GLY A 32 -0.97 -10.95 -0.62
CA GLY A 32 -1.82 -9.77 -0.63
C GLY A 32 -3.20 -10.06 -1.18
N ARG A 33 -4.06 -9.05 -1.12
CA ARG A 33 -5.37 -9.06 -1.74
C ARG A 33 -5.61 -7.68 -2.34
N ILE A 34 -5.79 -7.63 -3.65
CA ILE A 34 -6.07 -6.37 -4.36
C ILE A 34 -7.57 -6.13 -4.40
N ASP A 35 -7.99 -4.89 -4.28
CA ASP A 35 -9.42 -4.54 -4.27
C ASP A 35 -10.08 -4.89 -5.61
N ALA A 36 -9.43 -4.55 -6.72
CA ALA A 36 -9.87 -4.93 -8.04
C ALA A 36 -8.75 -5.06 -9.07
N ARG A 37 -9.00 -5.89 -10.09
CA ARG A 37 -8.17 -6.06 -11.27
C ARG A 37 -9.03 -5.99 -12.52
N LYS A 38 -8.58 -5.21 -13.50
CA LYS A 38 -9.16 -5.21 -14.84
C LYS A 38 -8.04 -5.39 -15.85
N ASP A 39 -8.09 -6.49 -16.59
CA ASP A 39 -7.04 -6.89 -17.52
C ASP A 39 -5.65 -6.90 -16.83
N ASN A 40 -4.69 -6.12 -17.33
CA ASN A 40 -3.37 -5.95 -16.72
C ASN A 40 -3.25 -4.67 -15.87
N THR A 41 -4.36 -4.18 -15.32
CA THR A 41 -4.45 -2.99 -14.46
C THR A 41 -4.89 -3.35 -13.05
N ILE A 42 -4.20 -2.80 -12.05
CA ILE A 42 -4.59 -2.93 -10.64
C ILE A 42 -5.38 -1.70 -10.20
N ILE A 43 -6.47 -1.88 -9.47
CA ILE A 43 -7.25 -0.80 -8.88
C ILE A 43 -7.23 -0.99 -7.36
N GLU A 44 -6.68 0.00 -6.65
CA GLU A 44 -6.66 0.07 -5.18
C GLU A 44 -7.55 1.23 -4.74
N ILE A 45 -8.43 1.00 -3.77
CA ILE A 45 -9.45 1.96 -3.35
C ILE A 45 -9.21 2.38 -1.90
N LYS A 46 -9.18 3.69 -1.67
CA LYS A 46 -8.98 4.28 -0.35
C LYS A 46 -10.12 5.20 0.03
N THR A 47 -10.60 5.05 1.25
CA THR A 47 -11.55 5.99 1.86
C THR A 47 -10.86 6.79 2.95
N SER A 48 -11.19 8.07 3.05
CA SER A 48 -10.64 8.99 4.06
C SER A 48 -11.71 10.00 4.46
N LYS A 49 -11.56 10.59 5.65
CA LYS A 49 -12.45 11.66 6.14
C LYS A 49 -12.20 13.00 5.46
N SER A 50 -11.02 13.20 4.89
CA SER A 50 -10.67 14.39 4.11
C SER A 50 -9.75 14.03 2.94
N ASP A 51 -9.65 14.95 1.98
CA ASP A 51 -8.72 14.88 0.85
C ASP A 51 -7.33 15.49 1.14
N VAL A 52 -7.11 15.99 2.36
CA VAL A 52 -5.82 16.58 2.76
C VAL A 52 -4.72 15.51 2.73
N GLY A 53 -3.63 15.80 2.00
CA GLY A 53 -2.44 14.95 1.94
C GLY A 53 -2.61 13.68 1.10
N ILE A 54 -3.62 13.60 0.22
CA ILE A 54 -3.72 12.52 -0.76
C ILE A 54 -2.95 12.87 -2.06
N PRO A 55 -2.30 11.91 -2.74
CA PRO A 55 -2.20 10.50 -2.34
C PRO A 55 -1.14 10.33 -1.24
N ARG A 56 -1.40 9.42 -0.31
CA ARG A 56 -0.47 9.12 0.78
C ARG A 56 0.63 8.20 0.27
N GLU A 57 1.87 8.43 0.73
CA GLU A 57 3.03 7.68 0.29
C GLU A 57 2.88 6.17 0.56
N GLU A 58 2.33 5.79 1.70
CA GLU A 58 2.09 4.39 2.06
C GLU A 58 1.08 3.70 1.14
N HIS A 59 0.07 4.42 0.65
CA HIS A 59 -0.91 3.88 -0.30
C HIS A 59 -0.30 3.76 -1.71
N MET A 60 0.50 4.74 -2.12
CA MET A 60 1.26 4.68 -3.38
C MET A 60 2.23 3.49 -3.36
N LEU A 61 2.94 3.30 -2.25
CA LEU A 61 3.87 2.17 -2.10
C LEU A 61 3.14 0.82 -2.16
N GLN A 62 2.00 0.69 -1.49
CA GLN A 62 1.18 -0.52 -1.55
C GLN A 62 0.78 -0.86 -3.01
N LEU A 63 0.29 0.12 -3.77
CA LEU A 63 -0.08 -0.08 -5.18
C LEU A 63 1.15 -0.45 -6.02
N LYS A 64 2.29 0.21 -5.82
CA LYS A 64 3.54 -0.13 -6.53
C LYS A 64 4.05 -1.54 -6.24
N ILE A 65 3.83 -2.04 -5.01
CA ILE A 65 4.10 -3.44 -4.66
C ILE A 65 3.20 -4.36 -5.48
N TYR A 66 1.90 -4.09 -5.58
CA TYR A 66 1.01 -4.92 -6.40
C TYR A 66 1.35 -4.92 -7.89
N ILE A 67 1.73 -3.76 -8.45
CA ILE A 67 2.19 -3.67 -9.84
C ILE A 67 3.40 -4.60 -10.04
N ASN A 68 4.38 -4.57 -9.11
CA ASN A 68 5.53 -5.47 -9.14
C ASN A 68 5.14 -6.95 -8.98
N MET A 69 4.27 -7.26 -8.03
CA MET A 69 3.86 -8.64 -7.73
C MET A 69 3.22 -9.34 -8.92
N LEU A 70 2.46 -8.58 -9.72
CA LEU A 70 1.66 -9.11 -10.82
C LEU A 70 2.22 -8.77 -12.21
N ASN A 71 3.35 -8.05 -12.29
CA ASN A 71 3.85 -7.49 -13.54
C ASN A 71 2.76 -6.73 -14.32
N ALA A 72 1.99 -5.92 -13.59
CA ALA A 72 0.89 -5.15 -14.15
C ALA A 72 1.44 -3.99 -15.00
N SER A 73 0.66 -3.56 -16.00
CA SER A 73 1.06 -2.46 -16.88
C SER A 73 1.05 -1.12 -16.14
N TYR A 74 0.08 -0.94 -15.24
CA TYR A 74 -0.05 0.22 -14.37
C TYR A 74 -1.09 -0.08 -13.27
N GLY A 75 -1.22 0.84 -12.32
CA GLY A 75 -2.23 0.82 -11.29
C GLY A 75 -2.99 2.14 -11.20
N ILE A 76 -4.20 2.08 -10.65
CA ILE A 76 -5.05 3.22 -10.34
C ILE A 76 -5.31 3.23 -8.84
N LEU A 77 -4.93 4.30 -8.17
CA LEU A 77 -5.28 4.56 -6.77
C LEU A 77 -6.51 5.47 -6.72
N LEU A 78 -7.66 4.91 -6.39
CA LEU A 78 -8.94 5.61 -6.33
C LEU A 78 -9.25 6.04 -4.90
N TYR A 79 -9.27 7.35 -4.66
CA TYR A 79 -9.73 7.93 -3.42
C TYR A 79 -11.20 8.32 -3.50
N ILE A 80 -11.95 7.92 -2.48
CA ILE A 80 -13.33 8.32 -2.26
C ILE A 80 -13.38 9.01 -0.89
N THR A 81 -13.47 10.34 -0.89
CA THR A 81 -13.61 11.14 0.32
C THR A 81 -14.92 11.96 0.25
N PRO A 82 -15.43 12.49 1.38
CA PRO A 82 -16.55 13.41 1.37
C PRO A 82 -16.29 14.67 0.54
N ASP A 83 -15.04 15.13 0.50
CA ASP A 83 -14.65 16.36 -0.21
C ASP A 83 -14.53 16.13 -1.72
N ARG A 84 -14.03 14.95 -2.13
CA ARG A 84 -13.72 14.66 -3.53
C ARG A 84 -13.57 13.16 -3.80
N ILE A 85 -13.98 12.74 -5.00
CA ILE A 85 -13.58 11.48 -5.62
C ILE A 85 -12.45 11.77 -6.61
N THR A 86 -11.33 11.06 -6.50
CA THR A 86 -10.19 11.27 -7.39
C THR A 86 -9.38 10.02 -7.61
N GLU A 87 -8.78 9.92 -8.80
CA GLU A 87 -7.87 8.86 -9.17
C GLU A 87 -6.43 9.38 -9.30
N PHE A 88 -5.47 8.50 -9.04
CA PHE A 88 -4.06 8.70 -9.31
C PHE A 88 -3.54 7.53 -10.14
N TYR A 89 -2.92 7.86 -11.27
CA TYR A 89 -2.33 6.89 -12.17
C TYR A 89 -0.88 6.58 -11.76
N VAL A 90 -0.52 5.30 -11.72
CA VAL A 90 0.82 4.82 -11.36
C VAL A 90 1.30 3.83 -12.41
N ASP A 91 2.21 4.28 -13.27
CA ASP A 91 2.75 3.47 -14.38
C ASP A 91 3.87 2.51 -13.98
N THR A 92 4.47 2.71 -12.81
CA THR A 92 5.71 2.02 -12.44
C THR A 92 5.60 1.40 -11.06
N GLY A 93 5.74 0.07 -11.00
CA GLY A 93 5.89 -0.69 -9.76
C GLY A 93 7.27 -0.49 -9.11
N ILE A 94 7.44 -0.98 -7.89
CA ILE A 94 8.78 -1.01 -7.30
C ILE A 94 9.66 -2.08 -7.99
N THR A 95 10.97 -1.97 -7.88
CA THR A 95 11.89 -3.01 -8.35
C THR A 95 11.89 -4.21 -7.41
N ASP A 96 12.33 -5.38 -7.91
CA ASP A 96 12.48 -6.57 -7.07
C ASP A 96 13.49 -6.36 -5.95
N ASP A 97 14.60 -5.65 -6.21
CA ASP A 97 15.59 -5.29 -5.19
C ASP A 97 14.97 -4.44 -4.08
N LYS A 98 14.15 -3.44 -4.44
CA LYS A 98 13.47 -2.59 -3.45
C LYS A 98 12.40 -3.36 -2.68
N LEU A 99 11.71 -4.30 -3.34
CA LEU A 99 10.76 -5.18 -2.67
C LEU A 99 11.48 -6.08 -1.66
N ALA A 100 12.63 -6.65 -2.03
CA ALA A 100 13.46 -7.46 -1.15
C ALA A 100 13.99 -6.65 0.05
N GLU A 101 14.45 -5.42 -0.18
CA GLU A 101 14.88 -4.50 0.88
C GLU A 101 13.74 -4.21 1.88
N LEU A 102 12.53 -3.93 1.39
CA LEU A 102 11.35 -3.72 2.24
C LEU A 102 10.99 -4.97 3.06
N ALA A 103 11.10 -6.15 2.46
CA ALA A 103 10.88 -7.41 3.16
C ALA A 103 11.94 -7.64 4.24
N GLN A 104 13.21 -7.37 3.95
CA GLN A 104 14.30 -7.45 4.94
C GLN A 104 14.09 -6.48 6.10
N ASP A 105 13.72 -5.23 5.81
CA ASP A 105 13.44 -4.23 6.85
C ASP A 105 12.36 -4.68 7.82
N TYR A 106 11.32 -5.36 7.29
CA TYR A 106 10.26 -5.97 8.10
C TYR A 106 10.76 -7.19 8.89
N ILE A 107 11.41 -8.16 8.23
CA ILE A 107 11.89 -9.40 8.84
C ILE A 107 12.87 -9.12 9.99
N TYR A 108 13.77 -8.16 9.80
CA TYR A 108 14.81 -7.81 10.77
C TYR A 108 14.44 -6.62 11.65
N ALA A 109 13.23 -6.07 11.53
CA ALA A 109 12.76 -4.89 12.25
C ALA A 109 13.76 -3.71 12.25
N ARG A 110 14.38 -3.42 11.09
CA ARG A 110 15.46 -2.42 10.97
C ARG A 110 14.97 -0.98 11.22
N HIS A 111 13.72 -0.71 10.86
CA HIS A 111 13.09 0.62 10.96
C HIS A 111 11.71 0.49 11.62
N THR A 112 11.59 0.89 12.88
CA THR A 112 10.32 0.85 13.64
C THR A 112 10.13 2.15 14.43
N PRO A 113 9.02 2.90 14.23
CA PRO A 113 8.00 2.69 13.19
C PRO A 113 8.57 2.94 11.78
N LYS A 114 7.80 2.61 10.74
CA LYS A 114 8.17 2.98 9.37
C LYS A 114 7.85 4.44 9.10
N HIS A 115 6.73 4.92 9.62
CA HIS A 115 6.34 6.32 9.61
C HIS A 115 6.03 6.79 11.03
N ASP A 116 6.53 7.96 11.42
CA ASP A 116 6.39 8.46 12.79
C ASP A 116 4.92 8.54 13.25
N TRP A 117 4.02 8.93 12.34
CA TRP A 117 2.58 9.04 12.61
C TRP A 117 1.94 7.72 13.06
N GLU A 118 2.51 6.56 12.74
CA GLU A 118 1.96 5.25 13.13
C GLU A 118 1.88 5.12 14.66
N CYS A 119 2.86 5.67 15.38
CA CYS A 119 2.91 5.62 16.84
C CYS A 119 1.73 6.35 17.51
N LYS A 120 1.09 7.30 16.82
CA LYS A 120 -0.12 8.00 17.31
C LYS A 120 -1.34 7.09 17.33
N TYR A 121 -1.41 6.12 16.42
CA TYR A 121 -2.59 5.26 16.23
C TYR A 121 -2.34 3.79 16.64
N CYS A 122 -1.08 3.39 16.84
CA CYS A 122 -0.71 2.01 17.17
C CYS A 122 -1.21 1.58 18.56
N VAL A 123 -1.97 0.49 18.61
CA VAL A 123 -2.52 -0.09 19.86
C VAL A 123 -1.43 -0.63 20.79
N PHE A 124 -0.25 -0.96 20.26
CA PHE A 124 0.89 -1.47 21.02
C PHE A 124 1.81 -0.36 21.57
N ALA A 125 1.54 0.91 21.26
CA ALA A 125 2.41 2.03 21.64
C ALA A 125 2.71 2.11 23.15
N LYS A 126 1.80 1.62 24.01
CA LYS A 126 1.99 1.63 25.47
C LYS A 126 3.11 0.70 25.97
N VAL A 127 3.43 -0.34 25.21
CA VAL A 127 4.42 -1.38 25.60
C VAL A 127 5.58 -1.48 24.61
N CYS A 128 5.50 -0.80 23.47
CA CYS A 128 6.53 -0.82 22.43
C CYS A 128 7.76 0.00 22.86
N PRO A 129 8.97 -0.58 22.88
CA PRO A 129 10.18 0.16 23.23
C PRO A 129 10.64 1.13 22.12
N HIS A 130 10.09 1.03 20.91
CA HIS A 130 10.41 1.86 19.75
C HIS A 130 9.42 3.01 19.52
N LYS A 131 8.51 3.27 20.46
CA LYS A 131 7.54 4.36 20.33
C LYS A 131 8.26 5.70 20.17
N VAL A 132 7.93 6.43 19.10
CA VAL A 132 8.35 7.82 18.90
C VAL A 132 7.21 8.79 19.26
N ASN A 133 7.57 10.02 19.63
CA ASN A 133 6.61 11.10 19.85
C ASN A 133 6.39 11.85 18.54
N VAL A 134 5.13 11.96 18.11
CA VAL A 134 4.75 12.69 16.90
C VAL A 134 4.65 14.18 17.24
N ASN A 135 5.58 14.99 16.75
CA ASN A 135 5.49 16.45 16.86
C ASN A 135 4.69 16.99 15.67
N GLU A 136 3.49 17.50 15.92
CA GLU A 136 2.50 17.91 14.89
C GLU A 136 2.92 19.10 14.00
N GLY A 137 4.18 19.55 14.07
CA GLY A 137 4.70 20.72 13.34
C GLY A 137 5.68 20.41 12.20
N LYS A 138 5.98 19.14 11.88
CA LYS A 138 6.94 18.77 10.81
C LYS A 138 6.33 18.11 9.57
N ASP A 139 5.08 17.65 9.63
CA ASP A 139 4.45 16.87 8.55
C ASP A 139 3.44 17.70 7.73
N ALA A 140 3.54 19.03 7.78
CA ALA A 140 2.69 19.98 7.06
C ALA A 140 3.45 20.75 5.97
N SER A 141 4.50 20.17 5.40
CA SER A 141 5.31 20.77 4.33
C SER A 141 5.44 19.84 3.14
#